data_AF-A0A8R2JMQ5-F1
#
_entry.id   AF-A0A8R2JMQ5-F1
#
_cell.length_a   1.000
_cell.length_b   1.000
_cell.length_c   1.000
_cell.angle_alpha   90.00
_cell.angle_beta   90.00
_cell.angle_gamma   90.00
#
_symmetry.space_group_name_H-M   'P 1'
#
loop_
_entity.id
_entity.type
_entity.pdbx_description
1 polymer ?
#
loop_
_entity_poly.entity_id
_entity_poly.type
_entity_poly.pdbx_seq_one_letter_code
_entity_poly.pdbx_strand_id
1 'polypeptide(L)'
;MFRLLFKGTDVFLKKTEKIFVKEEHYLRDLVRLLEKTPKRILINYMSWCFLRSRLSDIKEDLKNLIQDFNVVFTGDVKEVSRWLDCVSITSSYFAFNVGYKYVTKYFDKSTKDMATEMVNNIQEAYMEQLENIVWMDSTTRQSAIDKLQSMHKFIAYPDWFQDTSYSLRKLKIVNMTDSYLMNLEILQIESNLKKLSKLNSIHNHTEWTTDIVSVNGYNDIYSNAIVLPAGMLQLPFYHKSRIQALNYGMVGLVVGHEIMHAFDDSGRMYDKHGNRRQWWTQETMETFSIKAECFVQQYNNYSLSVQGSQVKINGQMTQNENIADIGGLSHA
;
A
#
# COMPACT_ATOMS: atom_id res chain seq x y z
N MET A 1 -6.51 -0.03 30.15
CA MET A 1 -5.60 0.69 29.23
C MET A 1 -6.13 0.73 27.81
N PHE A 2 -6.28 -0.39 27.09
CA PHE A 2 -6.80 -0.38 25.70
C PHE A 2 -8.15 0.32 25.51
N ARG A 3 -9.08 0.23 26.48
CA ARG A 3 -10.35 0.96 26.45
C ARG A 3 -10.22 2.47 26.28
N LEU A 4 -9.11 3.07 26.71
CA LEU A 4 -8.87 4.51 26.53
C LEU A 4 -8.63 4.86 25.06
N LEU A 5 -8.06 3.95 24.25
CA LEU A 5 -7.83 4.17 22.83
C LEU A 5 -9.16 4.28 22.06
N PHE A 6 -10.15 3.49 22.46
CA PHE A 6 -11.48 3.46 21.84
C PHE A 6 -12.45 4.51 22.41
N LYS A 7 -11.97 5.42 23.26
CA LYS A 7 -12.82 6.50 23.78
C LYS A 7 -13.24 7.40 22.60
N GLY A 8 -14.56 7.52 22.38
CA GLY A 8 -15.12 8.26 21.24
C GLY A 8 -15.56 7.37 20.08
N THR A 9 -15.48 6.04 20.22
CA THR A 9 -16.12 5.08 19.32
C THR A 9 -17.22 4.31 20.05
N ASP A 10 -18.09 3.63 19.29
CA ASP A 10 -19.13 2.74 19.83
C ASP A 10 -18.62 1.32 20.13
N VAL A 11 -17.29 1.11 20.11
CA VAL A 11 -16.67 -0.21 20.27
C VAL A 11 -16.47 -0.53 21.74
N PHE A 12 -17.10 -1.63 22.19
CA PHE A 12 -16.91 -2.16 23.52
C PHE A 12 -15.93 -3.35 23.53
N LEU A 13 -14.78 -3.18 24.21
CA LEU A 13 -13.78 -4.24 24.36
C LEU A 13 -14.10 -5.18 25.54
N LYS A 14 -14.24 -6.47 25.21
CA LYS A 14 -14.38 -7.55 26.20
C LYS A 14 -13.01 -7.86 26.84
N LYS A 15 -13.01 -8.51 28.01
CA LYS A 15 -11.75 -9.00 28.61
C LYS A 15 -11.11 -10.14 27.78
N THR A 16 -11.93 -10.83 26.99
CA THR A 16 -11.54 -11.95 26.12
C THR A 16 -11.21 -11.50 24.70
N GLU A 17 -10.97 -10.21 24.48
CA GLU A 17 -10.65 -9.67 23.17
C GLU A 17 -9.37 -10.33 22.62
N LYS A 18 -9.41 -10.79 21.37
CA LYS A 18 -8.24 -11.38 20.73
C LYS A 18 -7.36 -10.26 20.18
N ILE A 19 -6.06 -10.31 20.48
CA ILE A 19 -5.08 -9.34 19.99
C ILE A 19 -4.04 -10.11 19.18
N PHE A 20 -3.86 -9.72 17.92
CA PHE A 20 -2.78 -10.26 17.10
C PHE A 20 -1.46 -9.57 17.47
N VAL A 21 -0.52 -10.34 18.02
CA VAL A 21 0.81 -9.86 18.41
C VAL A 21 1.82 -10.30 17.36
N LYS A 22 2.25 -9.36 16.51
CA LYS A 22 3.17 -9.65 15.40
C LYS A 22 4.59 -9.97 15.88
N GLU A 23 5.12 -9.15 16.78
CA GLU A 23 6.51 -9.23 17.26
C GLU A 23 6.55 -9.47 18.77
N GLU A 24 6.37 -10.72 19.19
CA GLU A 24 6.28 -11.08 20.61
C GLU A 24 7.57 -10.77 21.37
N HIS A 25 8.73 -11.09 20.79
CA HIS A 25 10.04 -10.85 21.41
C HIS A 25 10.29 -9.36 21.65
N TYR A 26 9.96 -8.51 20.68
CA TYR A 26 10.05 -7.06 20.82
C TYR A 26 9.24 -6.56 22.02
N LEU A 27 7.98 -7.01 22.19
CA LEU A 27 7.15 -6.58 23.32
C LEU A 27 7.71 -7.05 24.67
N ARG A 28 8.23 -8.29 24.74
CA ARG A 28 8.86 -8.81 25.96
C ARG A 28 10.08 -7.99 26.37
N ASP A 29 10.93 -7.64 25.42
CA ASP A 29 12.13 -6.86 25.70
C ASP A 29 11.82 -5.39 25.96
N LEU A 30 10.80 -4.84 25.29
CA LEU A 30 10.29 -3.50 25.58
C LEU A 30 9.81 -3.38 27.03
N VAL A 31 9.04 -4.35 27.54
CA VAL A 31 8.59 -4.32 28.95
C VAL A 31 9.77 -4.29 29.91
N ARG A 32 10.78 -5.14 29.69
CA ARG A 32 12.00 -5.17 30.52
C ARG A 32 12.78 -3.86 30.46
N LEU A 33 12.84 -3.24 29.29
CA LEU A 33 13.50 -1.95 29.10
C LEU A 33 12.74 -0.84 29.85
N LEU A 34 11.41 -0.80 29.72
CA LEU A 34 10.56 0.20 30.38
C LEU A 34 10.67 0.11 31.92
N GLU A 35 10.69 -1.10 32.49
CA GLU A 35 10.82 -1.32 33.94
C GLU A 35 12.16 -0.81 34.50
N LYS A 36 13.24 -0.90 33.72
CA LYS A 36 14.59 -0.46 34.12
C LYS A 36 14.86 1.02 33.83
N THR A 37 14.00 1.67 33.04
CA THR A 37 14.23 3.04 32.58
C THR A 37 13.60 4.05 33.55
N PRO A 38 14.36 5.04 34.06
CA PRO A 38 13.81 6.10 34.92
C PRO A 38 12.61 6.81 34.27
N LYS A 39 11.56 7.05 35.06
CA LYS A 39 10.31 7.70 34.60
C LYS A 39 10.56 9.01 33.83
N ARG A 40 11.53 9.82 34.28
CA ARG A 40 11.90 11.08 33.61
C ARG A 40 12.38 10.85 32.17
N ILE A 41 13.16 9.80 31.92
CA ILE A 41 13.64 9.46 30.58
C ILE A 41 12.46 9.04 29.69
N LEU A 42 11.55 8.20 30.23
CA LEU A 42 10.35 7.79 29.50
C LEU A 42 9.47 8.97 29.11
N ILE A 43 9.22 9.90 30.04
CA ILE A 43 8.45 11.12 29.77
C ILE A 43 9.15 11.96 28.71
N ASN A 44 10.45 12.22 28.85
CA ASN A 44 11.22 12.99 27.87
C ASN A 44 11.15 12.36 26.47
N TYR A 45 11.29 11.03 26.37
CA TYR A 45 11.21 10.32 25.09
C TYR A 45 9.82 10.44 24.46
N MET A 46 8.75 10.17 25.22
CA MET A 46 7.38 10.29 24.71
C MET A 46 7.04 11.73 24.29
N SER A 47 7.44 12.71 25.10
CA SER A 47 7.26 14.13 24.77
C SER A 47 8.05 14.52 23.53
N TRP A 48 9.29 14.05 23.37
CA TRP A 48 10.09 14.29 22.17
C TRP A 48 9.45 13.66 20.92
N CYS A 49 8.96 12.43 21.00
CA CYS A 49 8.26 11.78 19.88
C CYS A 49 7.05 12.60 19.42
N PHE A 50 6.23 13.08 20.38
CA PHE A 50 5.07 13.92 20.09
C PHE A 50 5.47 15.28 19.49
N LEU A 51 6.46 15.95 20.08
CA LEU A 51 6.92 17.24 19.56
C LEU A 51 7.49 17.07 18.14
N ARG A 52 8.37 16.08 17.94
CA ARG A 52 8.98 15.80 16.63
C ARG A 52 7.93 15.56 15.54
N SER A 53 6.83 14.88 15.85
CA SER A 53 5.74 14.66 14.87
C SER A 53 4.93 15.91 14.52
N ARG A 54 5.16 17.04 15.19
CA ARG A 54 4.45 18.31 14.98
C ARG A 54 5.36 19.46 14.53
N LEU A 55 6.69 19.30 14.58
CA LEU A 55 7.62 20.40 14.30
C LEU A 55 7.42 21.01 12.90
N SER A 56 7.10 20.20 11.90
CA SER A 56 6.83 20.64 10.53
C SER A 56 5.59 21.53 10.38
N ASP A 57 4.67 21.46 11.33
CA ASP A 57 3.33 22.04 11.21
C ASP A 57 3.17 23.37 11.97
N ILE A 58 4.21 23.79 12.69
CA ILE A 58 4.15 24.92 13.63
C ILE A 58 4.72 26.20 13.01
N LYS A 59 6.00 26.17 12.61
CA LYS A 59 6.73 27.31 12.06
C LYS A 59 7.74 26.83 11.02
N GLU A 60 8.03 27.69 10.06
CA GLU A 60 8.97 27.40 8.97
C GLU A 60 10.38 27.07 9.48
N ASP A 61 10.90 27.80 10.47
CA ASP A 61 12.23 27.50 11.05
C ASP A 61 12.31 26.10 11.69
N LEU A 62 11.24 25.65 12.35
CA LEU A 62 11.17 24.32 12.95
C LEU A 62 11.04 23.23 11.88
N LYS A 63 10.28 23.51 10.82
CA LYS A 63 10.20 22.65 9.63
C LYS A 63 11.58 22.50 8.98
N ASN A 64 12.30 23.60 8.79
CA ASN A 64 13.65 23.60 8.22
C ASN A 64 14.61 22.78 9.09
N LEU A 65 14.55 22.94 10.41
CA LEU A 65 15.38 22.19 11.36
C LEU A 65 15.17 20.66 11.22
N ILE A 66 13.91 20.20 11.17
CA ILE A 66 13.64 18.76 11.05
C ILE A 66 14.01 18.21 9.68
N GLN A 67 13.87 19.02 8.62
CA GLN A 67 14.32 18.64 7.29
C GLN A 67 15.84 18.51 7.21
N ASP A 68 16.59 19.46 7.79
CA ASP A 68 18.06 19.38 7.84
C ASP A 68 18.51 18.14 8.62
N PHE A 69 17.81 17.81 9.71
CA PHE A 69 18.04 16.55 10.42
C PHE A 69 17.76 15.33 9.54
N ASN A 70 16.63 15.28 8.82
CA ASN A 70 16.28 14.14 7.96
C ASN A 70 17.24 13.98 6.76
N VAL A 71 17.71 15.08 6.16
CA VAL A 71 18.73 15.05 5.10
C VAL A 71 19.97 14.29 5.55
N VAL A 72 20.43 14.53 6.79
CA VAL A 72 21.61 13.84 7.35
C VAL A 72 21.27 12.43 7.83
N PHE A 73 20.10 12.25 8.47
CA PHE A 73 19.76 11.00 9.16
C PHE A 73 19.25 9.91 8.22
N THR A 74 18.39 10.25 7.25
CA THR A 74 17.79 9.29 6.30
C THR A 74 18.25 9.52 4.86
N GLY A 75 18.94 10.63 4.56
CA GLY A 75 19.29 10.99 3.19
C GLY A 75 18.14 11.62 2.41
N ASP A 76 17.10 12.11 3.10
CA ASP A 76 15.93 12.71 2.47
C ASP A 76 16.33 13.94 1.63
N VAL A 77 15.57 14.18 0.56
CA VAL A 77 15.68 15.43 -0.20
C VAL A 77 14.87 16.52 0.51
N LYS A 78 15.49 17.67 0.73
CA LYS A 78 14.83 18.82 1.37
C LYS A 78 13.76 19.41 0.43
N GLU A 79 12.49 19.12 0.69
CA GLU A 79 11.35 19.72 -0.02
C GLU A 79 10.99 21.09 0.56
N VAL A 80 11.27 22.15 -0.21
CA VAL A 80 11.11 23.54 0.25
C VAL A 80 9.77 24.15 -0.16
N SER A 81 9.00 23.49 -1.02
CA SER A 81 7.76 24.07 -1.55
C SER A 81 6.57 23.87 -0.63
N ARG A 82 6.15 24.95 0.05
CA ARG A 82 4.97 24.96 0.91
C ARG A 82 3.70 24.46 0.21
N TRP A 83 3.51 24.78 -1.08
CA TRP A 83 2.30 24.38 -1.78
C TRP A 83 2.26 22.86 -2.01
N LEU A 84 3.42 22.22 -2.22
CA LEU A 84 3.51 20.77 -2.36
C LEU A 84 3.14 20.07 -1.04
N ASP A 85 3.59 20.59 0.10
CA ASP A 85 3.17 20.05 1.42
C ASP A 85 1.66 20.17 1.60
N CYS A 86 1.09 21.34 1.29
CA CYS A 86 -0.36 21.57 1.39
C CYS A 86 -1.13 20.57 0.53
N VAL A 87 -0.68 20.30 -0.70
CA VAL A 87 -1.29 19.31 -1.59
C VAL A 87 -1.13 17.89 -1.05
N SER A 88 0.05 17.53 -0.53
CA SER A 88 0.35 16.21 0.03
C SER A 88 -0.53 15.91 1.25
N ILE A 89 -0.63 16.85 2.18
CA ILE A 89 -1.45 16.73 3.39
C ILE A 89 -2.94 16.68 3.03
N THR A 90 -3.39 17.53 2.12
CA THR A 90 -4.78 17.51 1.66
C THR A 90 -5.11 16.18 1.00
N SER A 91 -4.24 15.68 0.13
CA SER A 91 -4.42 14.35 -0.52
C SER A 91 -4.45 13.21 0.49
N SER A 92 -3.64 13.29 1.56
CA SER A 92 -3.59 12.26 2.61
C SER A 92 -4.89 12.15 3.41
N TYR A 93 -5.55 13.27 3.71
CA TYR A 93 -6.80 13.28 4.50
C TYR A 93 -8.08 13.28 3.66
N PHE A 94 -7.99 13.71 2.39
CA PHE A 94 -9.12 13.91 1.49
C PHE A 94 -8.90 13.24 0.12
N ALA A 95 -8.24 12.08 0.11
CA ALA A 95 -7.86 11.35 -1.10
C ALA A 95 -8.99 11.21 -2.13
N PHE A 96 -10.20 10.83 -1.70
CA PHE A 96 -11.36 10.71 -2.59
C PHE A 96 -11.90 12.06 -3.05
N ASN A 97 -11.85 13.11 -2.24
CA ASN A 97 -12.32 14.44 -2.64
C ASN A 97 -11.39 15.03 -3.72
N VAL A 98 -10.08 14.95 -3.49
CA VAL A 98 -9.06 15.38 -4.46
C VAL A 98 -9.15 14.52 -5.71
N GLY A 99 -9.25 13.20 -5.55
CA GLY A 99 -9.44 12.24 -6.63
C GLY A 99 -10.66 12.54 -7.50
N TYR A 100 -11.81 12.81 -6.88
CA TYR A 100 -13.03 13.17 -7.61
C TYR A 100 -12.81 14.43 -8.46
N LYS A 101 -12.25 15.48 -7.86
CA LYS A 101 -11.95 16.73 -8.59
C LYS A 101 -10.96 16.51 -9.74
N TYR A 102 -9.93 15.68 -9.53
CA TYR A 102 -8.93 15.33 -10.53
C TYR A 102 -9.57 14.57 -11.70
N VAL A 103 -10.31 13.49 -11.41
CA VAL A 103 -10.96 12.65 -12.42
C VAL A 103 -11.95 13.46 -13.25
N THR A 104 -12.83 14.24 -12.61
CA THR A 104 -13.82 15.06 -13.32
C THR A 104 -13.17 16.08 -14.27
N LYS A 105 -11.96 16.56 -13.96
CA LYS A 105 -11.32 17.62 -14.74
C LYS A 105 -10.33 17.10 -15.80
N TYR A 106 -9.59 16.04 -15.48
CA TYR A 106 -8.41 15.63 -16.26
C TYR A 106 -8.50 14.23 -16.84
N PHE A 107 -9.42 13.39 -16.36
CA PHE A 107 -9.44 11.98 -16.74
C PHE A 107 -10.53 11.68 -17.76
N ASP A 108 -10.15 11.05 -18.86
CA ASP A 108 -11.10 10.57 -19.88
C ASP A 108 -11.56 9.15 -19.56
N LYS A 109 -12.88 8.93 -19.52
CA LYS A 109 -13.49 7.62 -19.30
C LYS A 109 -12.96 6.54 -20.24
N SER A 110 -12.70 6.87 -21.51
CA SER A 110 -12.15 5.88 -22.47
C SER A 110 -10.79 5.30 -22.03
N THR A 111 -10.01 6.07 -21.26
CA THR A 111 -8.73 5.62 -20.66
C THR A 111 -8.96 4.51 -19.64
N LYS A 112 -10.04 4.58 -18.84
CA LYS A 112 -10.40 3.53 -17.88
C LYS A 112 -10.80 2.25 -18.60
N ASP A 113 -11.58 2.36 -19.67
CA ASP A 113 -12.06 1.20 -20.42
C ASP A 113 -10.89 0.45 -21.07
N MET A 114 -9.97 1.18 -21.74
CA MET A 114 -8.78 0.59 -22.35
C MET A 114 -7.79 0.01 -21.32
N ALA A 115 -7.62 0.66 -20.17
CA ALA A 115 -6.79 0.12 -19.08
C ALA A 115 -7.41 -1.16 -18.48
N THR A 116 -8.74 -1.21 -18.39
CA THR A 116 -9.46 -2.41 -17.93
C THR A 116 -9.27 -3.58 -18.89
N GLU A 117 -9.31 -3.33 -20.20
CA GLU A 117 -9.02 -4.35 -21.21
C GLU A 117 -7.60 -4.91 -21.07
N MET A 118 -6.58 -4.03 -20.95
CA MET A 118 -5.20 -4.46 -20.72
C MET A 118 -5.08 -5.35 -19.47
N VAL A 119 -5.74 -4.96 -18.38
CA VAL A 119 -5.72 -5.73 -17.14
C VAL A 119 -6.33 -7.13 -17.34
N ASN A 120 -7.40 -7.24 -18.11
CA ASN A 120 -8.01 -8.54 -18.45
C ASN A 120 -7.04 -9.40 -19.26
N ASN A 121 -6.41 -8.82 -20.30
CA ASN A 121 -5.49 -9.55 -21.17
C ASN A 121 -4.27 -10.10 -20.39
N ILE A 122 -3.72 -9.33 -19.45
CA ILE A 122 -2.60 -9.78 -18.61
C ILE A 122 -3.05 -10.87 -17.63
N GLN A 123 -4.26 -10.75 -17.06
CA GLN A 123 -4.83 -11.81 -16.23
C GLN A 123 -5.02 -13.11 -17.03
N GLU A 124 -5.46 -13.02 -18.28
CA GLU A 124 -5.56 -14.17 -19.20
C GLU A 124 -4.19 -14.80 -19.48
N ALA A 125 -3.15 -14.00 -19.71
CA ALA A 125 -1.78 -14.51 -19.86
C ALA A 125 -1.31 -15.29 -18.61
N TYR A 126 -1.61 -14.77 -17.40
CA TYR A 126 -1.32 -15.50 -16.16
C TYR A 126 -2.12 -16.80 -16.03
N MET A 127 -3.39 -16.80 -16.45
CA MET A 127 -4.22 -18.00 -16.47
C MET A 127 -3.61 -19.08 -17.36
N GLU A 128 -3.22 -18.74 -18.59
CA GLU A 128 -2.56 -19.66 -19.53
C GLU A 128 -1.26 -20.22 -18.95
N GLN A 129 -0.44 -19.37 -18.28
CA GLN A 129 0.77 -19.84 -17.63
C GLN A 129 0.47 -20.80 -16.48
N LEU A 130 -0.50 -20.47 -15.61
CA LEU A 130 -0.88 -21.32 -14.48
C LEU A 130 -1.38 -22.69 -14.94
N GLU A 131 -2.16 -22.76 -16.02
CA GLU A 131 -2.65 -24.03 -16.57
C GLU A 131 -1.50 -24.96 -17.01
N ASN A 132 -0.41 -24.38 -17.52
CA ASN A 132 0.73 -25.12 -18.08
C ASN A 132 1.92 -25.28 -17.13
N ILE A 133 1.86 -24.72 -15.92
CA ILE A 133 3.00 -24.68 -15.01
C ILE A 133 3.34 -26.08 -14.45
N VAL A 134 4.52 -26.60 -14.76
CA VAL A 134 4.87 -28.01 -14.47
C VAL A 134 5.34 -28.27 -13.04
N TRP A 135 5.75 -27.23 -12.31
CA TRP A 135 6.33 -27.37 -10.97
C TRP A 135 5.30 -27.29 -9.84
N MET A 136 4.05 -26.93 -10.17
CA MET A 136 2.95 -26.81 -9.21
C MET A 136 2.02 -28.01 -9.36
N ASP A 137 1.72 -28.67 -8.23
CA ASP A 137 0.74 -29.75 -8.19
C ASP A 137 -0.66 -29.30 -8.63
N SER A 138 -1.51 -30.23 -9.07
CA SER A 138 -2.83 -29.91 -9.61
C SER A 138 -3.77 -29.24 -8.61
N THR A 139 -3.65 -29.53 -7.32
CA THR A 139 -4.51 -28.95 -6.27
C THR A 139 -4.14 -27.50 -6.00
N THR A 140 -2.84 -27.23 -5.87
CA THR A 140 -2.34 -25.86 -5.70
C THR A 140 -2.60 -25.02 -6.96
N ARG A 141 -2.45 -25.62 -8.15
CA ARG A 141 -2.74 -24.97 -9.44
C ARG A 141 -4.18 -24.53 -9.56
N GLN A 142 -5.13 -25.41 -9.26
CA GLN A 142 -6.55 -25.06 -9.29
C GLN A 142 -6.86 -23.95 -8.28
N SER A 143 -6.25 -24.00 -7.09
CA SER A 143 -6.42 -22.95 -6.08
C SER A 143 -5.83 -21.60 -6.52
N ALA A 144 -4.72 -21.61 -7.25
CA ALA A 144 -4.10 -20.40 -7.81
C ALA A 144 -4.97 -19.80 -8.93
N ILE A 145 -5.52 -20.64 -9.80
CA ILE A 145 -6.51 -20.25 -10.83
C ILE A 145 -7.74 -19.61 -10.17
N ASP A 146 -8.34 -20.27 -9.19
CA ASP A 146 -9.48 -19.74 -8.43
C ASP A 146 -9.18 -18.37 -7.80
N LYS A 147 -7.97 -18.21 -7.24
CA LYS A 147 -7.51 -16.95 -6.65
C LYS A 147 -7.36 -15.86 -7.70
N LEU A 148 -6.75 -16.17 -8.85
CA LEU A 148 -6.59 -15.23 -9.95
C LEU A 148 -7.95 -14.81 -10.51
N GLN A 149 -8.86 -15.75 -10.77
CA GLN A 149 -10.19 -15.48 -11.34
C GLN A 149 -11.07 -14.60 -10.43
N SER A 150 -10.95 -14.78 -9.11
CA SER A 150 -11.71 -14.00 -8.13
C SER A 150 -11.05 -12.67 -7.76
N MET A 151 -9.92 -12.33 -8.38
CA MET A 151 -9.20 -11.09 -8.09
C MET A 151 -10.04 -9.87 -8.48
N HIS A 152 -10.25 -8.97 -7.52
CA HIS A 152 -10.96 -7.73 -7.74
C HIS A 152 -10.07 -6.74 -8.53
N LYS A 153 -10.70 -5.91 -9.37
CA LYS A 153 -10.00 -4.96 -10.25
C LYS A 153 -10.46 -3.55 -9.93
N PHE A 154 -9.60 -2.78 -9.28
CA PHE A 154 -9.83 -1.39 -8.95
C PHE A 154 -9.06 -0.51 -9.94
N ILE A 155 -9.70 -0.15 -11.05
CA ILE A 155 -9.07 0.57 -12.16
C ILE A 155 -9.53 2.03 -12.24
N ALA A 156 -8.56 2.92 -12.28
CA ALA A 156 -8.63 4.38 -12.29
C ALA A 156 -9.30 5.00 -11.04
N TYR A 157 -10.59 4.76 -10.86
CA TYR A 157 -11.39 5.35 -9.78
C TYR A 157 -12.65 4.52 -9.50
N PRO A 158 -13.22 4.65 -8.29
CA PRO A 158 -14.45 3.96 -7.92
C PRO A 158 -15.63 4.34 -8.81
N ASP A 159 -16.47 3.37 -9.18
CA ASP A 159 -17.58 3.60 -10.12
C ASP A 159 -18.58 4.66 -9.66
N TRP A 160 -18.73 4.82 -8.35
CA TRP A 160 -19.60 5.82 -7.77
C TRP A 160 -19.22 7.27 -8.09
N PHE A 161 -18.00 7.53 -8.59
CA PHE A 161 -17.61 8.85 -9.13
C PHE A 161 -18.47 9.29 -10.32
N GLN A 162 -19.09 8.35 -11.04
CA GLN A 162 -19.94 8.66 -12.20
C GLN A 162 -21.30 9.24 -11.79
N ASP A 163 -21.74 9.02 -10.54
CA ASP A 163 -22.93 9.64 -9.97
C ASP A 163 -22.51 10.83 -9.10
N THR A 164 -22.68 12.04 -9.63
CA THR A 164 -22.36 13.29 -8.93
C THR A 164 -23.12 13.43 -7.61
N SER A 165 -24.41 13.06 -7.57
CA SER A 165 -25.23 13.24 -6.37
C SER A 165 -24.81 12.27 -5.28
N TYR A 166 -24.53 11.01 -5.64
CA TYR A 166 -24.00 10.02 -4.70
C TYR A 166 -22.59 10.36 -4.25
N SER A 167 -21.73 10.82 -5.16
CA SER A 167 -20.36 11.27 -4.85
C SER A 167 -20.37 12.35 -3.78
N LEU A 168 -21.16 13.43 -3.97
CA LEU A 168 -21.23 14.54 -3.02
C LEU A 168 -21.68 14.12 -1.62
N ARG A 169 -22.46 13.04 -1.48
CA ARG A 169 -22.84 12.47 -0.18
C ARG A 169 -21.75 11.61 0.45
N LYS A 170 -20.89 10.96 -0.36
CA LYS A 170 -19.84 10.06 0.12
C LYS A 170 -18.52 10.79 0.40
N LEU A 171 -18.29 11.93 -0.25
CA LEU A 171 -17.10 12.75 -0.04
C LEU A 171 -17.02 13.27 1.40
N LYS A 172 -15.79 13.32 1.93
CA LYS A 172 -15.56 13.71 3.32
C LYS A 172 -15.88 15.20 3.51
N ILE A 173 -16.66 15.51 4.53
CA ILE A 173 -16.94 16.87 4.99
C ILE A 173 -16.43 16.99 6.42
N VAL A 174 -15.63 18.02 6.69
CA VAL A 174 -15.05 18.32 8.02
C VAL A 174 -15.25 19.80 8.29
N ASN A 175 -15.68 20.13 9.51
CA ASN A 175 -15.76 21.51 9.96
C ASN A 175 -14.36 22.00 10.34
N MET A 176 -13.73 22.72 9.43
CA MET A 176 -12.40 23.28 9.61
C MET A 176 -12.48 24.62 10.36
N THR A 177 -11.41 24.92 11.08
CA THR A 177 -11.18 26.20 11.79
C THR A 177 -10.18 27.06 11.01
N ASP A 178 -9.95 28.29 11.46
CA ASP A 178 -8.89 29.14 10.91
C ASP A 178 -7.47 28.69 11.32
N SER A 179 -7.34 27.78 12.28
CA SER A 179 -6.06 27.27 12.77
C SER A 179 -5.64 26.01 12.02
N TYR A 180 -4.54 26.11 11.25
CA TYR A 180 -3.96 24.99 10.53
C TYR A 180 -3.61 23.80 11.45
N LEU A 181 -2.93 24.06 12.57
CA LEU A 181 -2.55 23.02 13.52
C LEU A 181 -3.78 22.34 14.14
N MET A 182 -4.80 23.12 14.52
CA MET A 182 -6.04 22.56 15.07
C MET A 182 -6.75 21.68 14.04
N ASN A 183 -6.75 22.09 12.78
CA ASN A 183 -7.33 21.32 11.69
C ASN A 183 -6.61 19.97 11.49
N LEU A 184 -5.28 19.94 11.57
CA LEU A 184 -4.53 18.68 11.52
C LEU A 184 -4.89 17.75 12.69
N GLU A 185 -5.05 18.29 13.90
CA GLU A 185 -5.48 17.50 15.05
C GLU A 185 -6.90 16.93 14.88
N ILE A 186 -7.85 17.75 14.41
CA ILE A 186 -9.21 17.29 14.09
C ILE A 186 -9.16 16.13 13.08
N LEU A 187 -8.43 16.31 11.97
CA LEU A 187 -8.31 15.30 10.92
C LEU A 187 -7.64 14.02 11.41
N GLN A 188 -6.61 14.13 12.24
CA GLN A 188 -5.91 12.98 12.82
C GLN A 188 -6.81 12.20 13.80
N ILE A 189 -7.55 12.90 14.66
CA ILE A 189 -8.50 12.30 15.61
C ILE A 189 -9.61 11.57 14.85
N GLU A 190 -10.25 12.22 13.88
CA GLU A 190 -11.29 11.59 13.06
C GLU A 190 -10.78 10.35 12.32
N SER A 191 -9.58 10.43 11.73
CA SER A 191 -8.95 9.30 11.03
C SER A 191 -8.71 8.12 11.97
N ASN A 192 -8.19 8.38 13.17
CA ASN A 192 -7.94 7.36 14.18
C ASN A 192 -9.24 6.73 14.70
N LEU A 193 -10.25 7.55 15.02
CA LEU A 193 -11.55 7.06 15.48
C LEU A 193 -12.24 6.23 14.40
N LYS A 194 -12.21 6.67 13.13
CA LYS A 194 -12.77 5.90 12.01
C LYS A 194 -12.10 4.53 11.88
N LYS A 195 -10.77 4.44 12.01
CA LYS A 195 -10.04 3.16 11.99
C LYS A 195 -10.45 2.27 13.17
N LEU A 196 -10.52 2.82 14.37
CA LEU A 196 -10.88 2.08 15.59
C LEU A 196 -12.33 1.59 15.56
N SER A 197 -13.26 2.39 15.02
CA SER A 197 -14.67 2.00 14.89
C SER A 197 -14.88 0.79 13.98
N LYS A 198 -13.92 0.45 13.11
CA LYS A 198 -13.99 -0.72 12.22
C LYS A 198 -13.70 -2.05 12.92
N LEU A 199 -13.31 -2.09 14.21
CA LEU A 199 -12.90 -3.33 14.89
C LEU A 199 -13.91 -4.48 14.75
N ASN A 200 -15.21 -4.18 14.88
CA ASN A 200 -16.29 -5.17 14.79
C ASN A 200 -16.97 -5.21 13.42
N SER A 201 -16.44 -4.46 12.44
CA SER A 201 -16.98 -4.42 11.09
C SER A 201 -16.41 -5.56 10.25
N ILE A 202 -17.23 -6.06 9.32
CA ILE A 202 -16.77 -7.00 8.30
C ILE A 202 -15.97 -6.20 7.26
N HIS A 203 -14.80 -6.72 6.86
CA HIS A 203 -14.01 -6.10 5.80
C HIS A 203 -14.79 -6.16 4.48
N ASN A 204 -14.93 -5.02 3.82
CA ASN A 204 -15.58 -4.95 2.52
C ASN A 204 -14.53 -5.07 1.41
N HIS A 205 -14.38 -6.29 0.88
CA HIS A 205 -13.43 -6.60 -0.20
C HIS A 205 -13.70 -5.85 -1.52
N THR A 206 -14.89 -5.24 -1.67
CA THR A 206 -15.26 -4.45 -2.85
C THR A 206 -15.08 -2.94 -2.66
N GLU A 207 -14.66 -2.51 -1.48
CA GLU A 207 -14.44 -1.08 -1.19
C GLU A 207 -13.03 -0.67 -1.64
N TRP A 208 -12.95 0.35 -2.49
CA TRP A 208 -11.70 1.02 -2.80
C TRP A 208 -11.17 1.74 -1.55
N THR A 209 -9.91 1.50 -1.16
CA THR A 209 -9.31 2.05 0.06
C THR A 209 -8.06 2.90 -0.15
N THR A 210 -7.45 2.86 -1.33
CA THR A 210 -6.26 3.64 -1.68
C THR A 210 -6.61 5.00 -2.27
N ASP A 211 -5.60 5.86 -2.46
CA ASP A 211 -5.81 7.13 -3.16
C ASP A 211 -6.05 6.93 -4.67
N ILE A 212 -6.52 8.00 -5.33
CA ILE A 212 -6.92 7.97 -6.75
C ILE A 212 -5.86 8.61 -7.65
N VAL A 213 -5.00 9.46 -7.09
CA VAL A 213 -4.10 10.34 -7.85
C VAL A 213 -2.62 9.95 -7.69
N SER A 214 -2.30 8.91 -6.92
CA SER A 214 -0.94 8.38 -6.90
C SER A 214 -0.54 7.83 -8.26
N VAL A 215 0.75 7.97 -8.55
CA VAL A 215 1.41 7.39 -9.70
C VAL A 215 2.05 6.09 -9.22
N ASN A 216 1.23 5.04 -9.05
CA ASN A 216 1.66 3.76 -8.50
C ASN A 216 0.73 2.60 -8.93
N GLY A 217 1.12 1.36 -8.64
CA GLY A 217 0.26 0.16 -8.61
C GLY A 217 0.21 -0.41 -7.19
N TYR A 218 -0.83 -1.20 -6.88
CA TYR A 218 -0.91 -1.91 -5.60
C TYR A 218 -1.60 -3.26 -5.72
N ASN A 219 -1.12 -4.24 -4.95
CA ASN A 219 -1.84 -5.45 -4.58
C ASN A 219 -2.44 -5.30 -3.16
N ASP A 220 -3.77 -5.29 -3.06
CA ASP A 220 -4.45 -5.42 -1.76
C ASP A 220 -4.70 -6.90 -1.46
N ILE A 221 -3.76 -7.48 -0.70
CA ILE A 221 -3.80 -8.89 -0.29
C ILE A 221 -5.05 -9.27 0.50
N TYR A 222 -5.65 -8.33 1.26
CA TYR A 222 -6.83 -8.62 2.08
C TYR A 222 -8.10 -8.62 1.26
N SER A 223 -8.12 -7.86 0.18
CA SER A 223 -9.23 -7.83 -0.77
C SER A 223 -8.99 -8.75 -1.96
N ASN A 224 -7.83 -9.42 -2.07
CA ASN A 224 -7.40 -10.11 -3.29
C ASN A 224 -7.65 -9.21 -4.51
N ALA A 225 -7.09 -8.00 -4.49
CA ALA A 225 -7.39 -6.99 -5.49
C ALA A 225 -6.12 -6.38 -6.08
N ILE A 226 -6.16 -6.05 -7.37
CA ILE A 226 -5.20 -5.14 -7.98
C ILE A 226 -5.80 -3.74 -8.07
N VAL A 227 -4.97 -2.75 -7.77
CA VAL A 227 -5.37 -1.35 -7.73
C VAL A 227 -4.46 -0.55 -8.64
N LEU A 228 -5.07 0.08 -9.64
CA LEU A 228 -4.40 0.94 -10.59
C LEU A 228 -5.08 2.31 -10.56
N PRO A 229 -4.59 3.27 -9.74
CA PRO A 229 -5.17 4.59 -9.62
C PRO A 229 -5.13 5.39 -10.93
N ALA A 230 -6.03 6.38 -11.06
CA ALA A 230 -6.10 7.26 -12.22
C ALA A 230 -4.80 8.03 -12.45
N GLY A 231 -4.06 8.34 -11.38
CA GLY A 231 -2.75 8.98 -11.46
C GLY A 231 -1.68 8.15 -12.18
N MET A 232 -1.79 6.82 -12.24
CA MET A 232 -0.85 5.98 -13.00
C MET A 232 -1.16 5.99 -14.51
N LEU A 233 -2.38 6.33 -14.89
CA LEU A 233 -2.88 6.27 -16.26
C LEU A 233 -2.67 7.60 -17.01
N GLN A 234 -1.44 8.10 -16.99
CA GLN A 234 -1.02 9.34 -17.66
C GLN A 234 0.40 9.20 -18.23
N LEU A 235 0.82 10.16 -19.08
CA LEU A 235 2.19 10.19 -19.60
C LEU A 235 3.21 10.39 -18.46
N PRO A 236 4.41 9.77 -18.55
CA PRO A 236 4.91 8.92 -19.63
C PRO A 236 4.46 7.44 -19.52
N PHE A 237 3.69 7.07 -18.51
CA PHE A 237 3.35 5.67 -18.21
C PHE A 237 2.24 5.10 -19.08
N TYR A 238 1.23 5.89 -19.44
CA TYR A 238 0.08 5.46 -20.24
C TYR A 238 -0.46 6.58 -21.12
N HIS A 239 -0.91 6.24 -22.33
CA HIS A 239 -1.73 7.15 -23.13
C HIS A 239 -2.63 6.36 -24.10
N LYS A 240 -3.90 6.75 -24.22
CA LYS A 240 -4.86 6.07 -25.11
C LYS A 240 -4.47 6.13 -26.60
N SER A 241 -3.76 7.17 -27.03
CA SER A 241 -3.41 7.40 -28.44
C SER A 241 -2.01 6.93 -28.85
N ARG A 242 -1.26 6.24 -27.98
CA ARG A 242 0.07 5.71 -28.32
C ARG A 242 0.00 4.22 -28.65
N ILE A 243 1.06 3.70 -29.27
CA ILE A 243 1.14 2.28 -29.63
C ILE A 243 1.01 1.38 -28.39
N GLN A 244 0.28 0.29 -28.52
CA GLN A 244 -0.02 -0.59 -27.38
C GLN A 244 1.24 -1.22 -26.77
N ALA A 245 2.26 -1.52 -27.56
CA ALA A 245 3.53 -2.05 -27.05
C ALA A 245 4.15 -1.19 -25.93
N LEU A 246 4.03 0.15 -26.00
CA LEU A 246 4.51 1.03 -24.93
C LEU A 246 3.59 1.01 -23.70
N ASN A 247 2.27 0.87 -23.92
CA ASN A 247 1.28 0.73 -22.86
C ASN A 247 1.51 -0.57 -22.07
N TYR A 248 1.69 -1.69 -22.76
CA TYR A 248 1.97 -2.98 -22.14
C TYR A 248 3.36 -2.99 -21.47
N GLY A 249 4.40 -2.49 -22.12
CA GLY A 249 5.74 -2.44 -21.52
C GLY A 249 5.90 -1.51 -20.31
N MET A 250 4.94 -0.60 -20.05
CA MET A 250 4.98 0.33 -18.91
C MET A 250 3.90 0.00 -17.87
N VAL A 251 2.63 0.29 -18.18
CA VAL A 251 1.53 -0.02 -17.25
C VAL A 251 1.20 -1.50 -17.26
N GLY A 252 1.33 -2.19 -18.38
CA GLY A 252 1.13 -3.64 -18.40
C GLY A 252 2.11 -4.36 -17.49
N LEU A 253 3.39 -3.97 -17.51
CA LEU A 253 4.40 -4.48 -16.57
C LEU A 253 3.94 -4.28 -15.12
N VAL A 254 3.51 -3.07 -14.76
CA VAL A 254 3.01 -2.76 -13.41
C VAL A 254 1.81 -3.64 -13.06
N VAL A 255 0.84 -3.79 -13.97
CA VAL A 255 -0.31 -4.68 -13.75
C VAL A 255 0.14 -6.12 -13.51
N GLY A 256 1.05 -6.63 -14.33
CA GLY A 256 1.58 -7.97 -14.17
C GLY A 256 2.36 -8.14 -12.87
N HIS A 257 3.09 -7.12 -12.44
CA HIS A 257 3.82 -7.06 -11.17
C HIS A 257 2.84 -7.13 -9.99
N GLU A 258 1.79 -6.30 -9.99
CA GLU A 258 0.77 -6.32 -8.93
C GLU A 258 -0.03 -7.63 -8.89
N ILE A 259 -0.27 -8.29 -10.02
CA ILE A 259 -0.87 -9.63 -10.03
C ILE A 259 0.08 -10.64 -9.37
N MET A 260 1.39 -10.57 -9.67
CA MET A 260 2.39 -11.50 -9.12
C MET A 260 2.52 -11.40 -7.60
N HIS A 261 2.31 -10.21 -7.02
CA HIS A 261 2.26 -10.04 -5.55
C HIS A 261 1.17 -10.88 -4.87
N ALA A 262 0.14 -11.34 -5.60
CA ALA A 262 -0.81 -12.31 -5.05
C ALA A 262 -0.21 -13.72 -4.86
N PHE A 263 0.94 -14.01 -5.47
CA PHE A 263 1.56 -15.34 -5.53
C PHE A 263 3.04 -15.36 -5.11
N ASP A 264 3.61 -14.21 -4.72
CA ASP A 264 4.95 -14.13 -4.14
C ASP A 264 5.03 -14.77 -2.73
N ASP A 265 6.18 -14.66 -2.05
CA ASP A 265 6.36 -15.31 -0.75
C ASP A 265 5.39 -14.80 0.33
N SER A 266 4.96 -13.54 0.22
CA SER A 266 3.97 -12.95 1.12
C SER A 266 2.54 -13.27 0.68
N GLY A 267 2.21 -13.03 -0.59
CA GLY A 267 0.87 -13.18 -1.16
C GLY A 267 0.38 -14.62 -1.15
N ARG A 268 1.28 -15.60 -1.34
CA ARG A 268 0.92 -17.03 -1.26
C ARG A 268 0.39 -17.44 0.10
N MET A 269 0.65 -16.69 1.17
CA MET A 269 0.11 -16.99 2.50
C MET A 269 -1.39 -16.67 2.62
N TYR A 270 -1.99 -16.00 1.64
CA TYR A 270 -3.37 -15.55 1.65
C TYR A 270 -4.19 -16.28 0.57
N ASP A 271 -5.37 -16.78 0.93
CA ASP A 271 -6.27 -17.40 -0.03
C ASP A 271 -7.03 -16.37 -0.88
N LYS A 272 -7.94 -16.84 -1.73
CA LYS A 272 -8.77 -16.02 -2.61
C LYS A 272 -9.72 -15.04 -1.89
N HIS A 273 -9.92 -15.22 -0.59
CA HIS A 273 -10.75 -14.35 0.24
C HIS A 273 -9.89 -13.41 1.11
N GLY A 274 -8.57 -13.37 0.89
CA GLY A 274 -7.65 -12.57 1.70
C GLY A 274 -7.44 -13.11 3.11
N ASN A 275 -7.77 -14.38 3.37
CA ASN A 275 -7.52 -15.01 4.66
C ASN A 275 -6.13 -15.64 4.68
N ARG A 276 -5.36 -15.36 5.73
CA ARG A 276 -4.06 -16.00 5.94
C ARG A 276 -4.25 -17.49 6.26
N ARG A 277 -3.92 -18.37 5.31
CA ARG A 277 -3.98 -19.83 5.49
C ARG A 277 -3.00 -20.52 4.55
N GLN A 278 -2.56 -21.73 4.92
CA GLN A 278 -1.78 -22.56 4.02
C GLN A 278 -2.72 -23.27 3.04
N TRP A 279 -2.63 -22.94 1.76
CA TRP A 279 -3.40 -23.55 0.68
C TRP A 279 -2.52 -24.19 -0.40
N TRP A 280 -1.19 -24.13 -0.22
CA TRP A 280 -0.21 -24.83 -1.05
C TRP A 280 0.15 -26.16 -0.40
N THR A 281 0.39 -27.17 -1.21
CA THR A 281 1.01 -28.41 -0.74
C THR A 281 2.45 -28.15 -0.29
N GLN A 282 2.98 -29.03 0.57
CA GLN A 282 4.37 -28.94 1.03
C GLN A 282 5.35 -29.00 -0.14
N GLU A 283 5.12 -29.91 -1.09
CA GLU A 283 5.96 -30.09 -2.29
C GLU A 283 6.02 -28.81 -3.16
N THR A 284 4.88 -28.18 -3.40
CA THR A 284 4.83 -26.93 -4.16
C THR A 284 5.54 -25.79 -3.41
N MET A 285 5.40 -25.70 -2.08
CA MET A 285 6.10 -24.69 -1.29
C MET A 285 7.62 -24.89 -1.33
N GLU A 286 8.11 -26.11 -1.17
CA GLU A 286 9.54 -26.42 -1.25
C GLU A 286 10.11 -26.08 -2.64
N THR A 287 9.38 -26.47 -3.69
CA THR A 287 9.77 -26.18 -5.07
C THR A 287 9.78 -24.67 -5.35
N PHE A 288 8.81 -23.93 -4.83
CA PHE A 288 8.80 -22.46 -4.92
C PHE A 288 9.98 -21.84 -4.19
N SER A 289 10.29 -22.28 -2.96
CA SER A 289 11.46 -21.78 -2.22
C SER A 289 12.76 -21.99 -2.99
N ILE A 290 12.95 -23.15 -3.62
CA ILE A 290 14.12 -23.42 -4.47
C ILE A 290 14.18 -22.45 -5.67
N LYS A 291 13.04 -22.18 -6.31
CA LYS A 291 12.98 -21.23 -7.44
C LYS A 291 13.21 -19.79 -7.00
N ALA A 292 12.65 -19.40 -5.87
CA ALA A 292 12.78 -18.07 -5.28
C ALA A 292 14.23 -17.77 -4.85
N GLU A 293 14.99 -18.80 -4.44
CA GLU A 293 16.41 -18.70 -4.10
C GLU A 293 17.27 -18.26 -5.30
N CYS A 294 16.89 -18.62 -6.53
CA CYS A 294 17.57 -18.17 -7.75
C CYS A 294 17.60 -16.62 -7.84
N PHE A 295 16.47 -15.97 -7.52
CA PHE A 295 16.39 -14.51 -7.48
C PHE A 295 17.25 -13.93 -6.36
N VAL A 296 17.27 -14.54 -5.18
CA VAL A 296 18.12 -14.09 -4.07
C VAL A 296 19.60 -14.13 -4.49
N GLN A 297 20.04 -15.23 -5.08
CA GLN A 297 21.41 -15.39 -5.55
C GLN A 297 21.77 -14.42 -6.67
N GLN A 298 20.89 -14.23 -7.65
CA GLN A 298 21.08 -13.27 -8.73
C GLN A 298 21.28 -11.86 -8.17
N TYR A 299 20.37 -11.39 -7.30
CA TYR A 299 20.38 -10.02 -6.82
C TYR A 299 21.48 -9.77 -5.78
N ASN A 300 21.90 -10.77 -5.01
CA ASN A 300 23.07 -10.67 -4.12
C ASN A 300 24.39 -10.39 -4.87
N ASN A 301 24.45 -10.67 -6.18
CA ASN A 301 25.62 -10.38 -7.01
C ASN A 301 25.65 -8.94 -7.53
N TYR A 302 24.58 -8.16 -7.33
CA TYR A 302 24.53 -6.77 -7.76
C TYR A 302 25.08 -5.82 -6.68
N SER A 303 25.73 -4.74 -7.15
CA SER A 303 26.22 -3.65 -6.31
C SER A 303 25.84 -2.31 -6.96
N LEU A 304 25.44 -1.35 -6.14
CA LEU A 304 25.07 0.00 -6.56
C LEU A 304 26.02 1.02 -5.94
N SER A 305 26.34 2.07 -6.69
CA SER A 305 27.01 3.24 -6.13
C SER A 305 25.96 4.18 -5.53
N VAL A 306 25.94 4.30 -4.20
CA VAL A 306 25.05 5.22 -3.47
C VAL A 306 25.92 6.21 -2.72
N GLN A 307 25.80 7.50 -3.05
CA GLN A 307 26.58 8.59 -2.44
C GLN A 307 28.11 8.32 -2.43
N GLY A 308 28.63 7.73 -3.51
CA GLY A 308 30.06 7.41 -3.65
C GLY A 308 30.51 6.13 -2.93
N SER A 309 29.62 5.44 -2.21
CA SER A 309 29.89 4.15 -1.57
C SER A 309 29.28 3.00 -2.37
N GLN A 310 29.99 1.88 -2.48
CA GLN A 310 29.44 0.65 -3.06
C GLN A 310 28.58 -0.07 -2.03
N VAL A 311 27.30 -0.25 -2.36
CA VAL A 311 26.31 -0.95 -1.54
C VAL A 311 25.92 -2.22 -2.27
N LYS A 312 26.04 -3.37 -1.61
CA LYS A 312 25.52 -4.64 -2.14
C LYS A 312 24.01 -4.69 -1.99
N ILE A 313 23.33 -5.18 -3.03
CA ILE A 313 21.90 -5.47 -2.93
C ILE A 313 21.70 -6.67 -2.02
N ASN A 314 20.68 -6.60 -1.16
CA ASN A 314 20.24 -7.73 -0.35
C ASN A 314 19.09 -8.42 -1.08
N GLY A 315 19.42 -9.50 -1.82
CA GLY A 315 18.46 -10.26 -2.61
C GLY A 315 17.35 -10.90 -1.78
N GLN A 316 17.59 -11.19 -0.49
CA GLN A 316 16.55 -11.69 0.41
C GLN A 316 15.54 -10.60 0.77
N MET A 317 16.00 -9.37 0.98
CA MET A 317 15.11 -8.24 1.29
C MET A 317 14.30 -7.80 0.06
N THR A 318 14.84 -7.93 -1.15
CA THR A 318 14.15 -7.51 -2.39
C THR A 318 13.43 -8.66 -3.11
N GLN A 319 13.46 -9.88 -2.56
CA GLN A 319 13.00 -11.10 -3.24
C GLN A 319 11.59 -10.98 -3.83
N ASN A 320 10.62 -10.48 -3.05
CA ASN A 320 9.22 -10.38 -3.50
C ASN A 320 9.08 -9.43 -4.70
N GLU A 321 9.71 -8.24 -4.62
CA GLU A 321 9.72 -7.27 -5.72
C GLU A 321 10.42 -7.82 -6.96
N ASN A 322 11.54 -8.53 -6.79
CA ASN A 322 12.27 -9.13 -7.92
C ASN A 322 11.43 -10.20 -8.63
N ILE A 323 10.71 -11.03 -7.86
CA ILE A 323 9.79 -12.04 -8.41
C ILE A 323 8.64 -11.35 -9.15
N ALA A 324 8.09 -10.27 -8.57
CA ALA A 324 7.01 -9.51 -9.16
C ALA A 324 7.43 -8.78 -10.44
N ASP A 325 8.63 -8.20 -10.51
CA ASP A 325 9.17 -7.54 -11.69
C ASP A 325 9.33 -8.50 -12.87
N ILE A 326 10.00 -9.63 -12.66
CA ILE A 326 10.26 -10.60 -13.72
C ILE A 326 8.97 -11.32 -14.13
N GLY A 327 8.12 -11.66 -13.16
CA GLY A 327 6.79 -12.19 -13.42
C GLY A 327 5.97 -11.21 -14.25
N GLY A 328 5.88 -9.96 -13.81
CA GLY A 328 5.09 -8.91 -14.46
C GLY A 328 5.55 -8.61 -15.89
N LEU A 329 6.86 -8.47 -16.11
CA LEU A 329 7.41 -8.24 -17.44
C LEU A 329 7.15 -9.43 -18.40
N SER A 330 7.12 -10.66 -17.91
CA SER A 330 6.89 -11.84 -18.75
C SER A 330 5.44 -11.97 -19.24
N HIS A 331 4.47 -11.43 -18.49
CA HIS A 331 3.03 -11.54 -18.80
C HIS A 331 2.43 -10.29 -19.45
N ALA A 332 3.18 -9.18 -19.43
CA ALA A 332 2.85 -7.93 -20.11
C ALA A 332 3.33 -7.97 -21.57
#